data_AF-A0A1Y4AEL6-F1
#
_entry.id   AF-A0A1Y4AEL6-F1
#
_cell.length_a   1.000
_cell.length_b   1.000
_cell.length_c   1.000
_cell.angle_alpha   90.00
_cell.angle_beta   90.00
_cell.angle_gamma   90.00
#
_symmetry.space_group_name_H-M   'P 1'
#
loop_
_entity.id
_entity.type
_entity.pdbx_description
1 polymer ?
#
loop_
_entity_poly.entity_id
_entity_poly.type
_entity_poly.pdbx_seq_one_letter_code
_entity_poly.pdbx_strand_id
1 'polypeptide(L)'
;MEKKPMSRAKKIVLGVVIAVVALAVAAVVTVFALFGHELATLNSIEKVDDYPLYTMTYDGDYGIDAFIEQGGASNDAELIQFVVNRIMKGLPITIDLPDLACSTFNATTAEGDAIFGRNFDLEYSPGMLVRTDPADGYASVSMVNLGFLGYGEDKMPEDLISSLTALAAPYAPLDGVNEAGLAVGVLLIDTEPTNQETDKVDITTTTAIRMMLDSCATVDEAVALLGKYDMHSSANSCYHFQIADASGASVIVEYIGDEMSILEPGDATTMGALSGEAGVTYQAATNFLLTPGEYNFGGGQDRYQVLMETLTAADGVLSEDEAMDLLQSVSREVQIRDDGSVFQTQWSVVYNLDDLTASIIMGGKYDEPAYEVSLAS
;
A
#
# COMPACT_ATOMS: atom_id res chain seq x y z
N MET A 1 -28.62 -33.26 55.03
CA MET A 1 -28.33 -33.91 53.74
C MET A 1 -26.85 -34.33 53.77
N GLU A 2 -26.57 -35.60 54.00
CA GLU A 2 -25.23 -36.13 54.24
C GLU A 2 -24.48 -36.28 52.90
N LYS A 3 -23.38 -35.55 52.68
CA LYS A 3 -22.57 -35.67 51.46
C LYS A 3 -21.87 -37.04 51.47
N LYS A 4 -22.44 -38.00 50.73
CA LYS A 4 -21.87 -39.33 50.52
C LYS A 4 -20.43 -39.19 49.98
N PRO A 5 -19.41 -39.80 50.61
CA PRO A 5 -18.02 -39.62 50.20
C PRO A 5 -17.79 -40.16 48.78
N MET A 6 -17.13 -39.35 47.95
CA MET A 6 -16.80 -39.69 46.57
C MET A 6 -15.93 -40.96 46.52
N SER A 7 -16.30 -41.91 45.67
CA SER A 7 -15.50 -43.13 45.45
C SER A 7 -14.10 -42.78 44.92
N ARG A 8 -13.12 -43.64 45.22
CA ARG A 8 -11.71 -43.46 44.81
C ARG A 8 -11.57 -43.23 43.29
N ALA A 9 -12.37 -43.95 42.49
CA ALA A 9 -12.45 -43.78 41.05
C ALA A 9 -12.97 -42.38 40.62
N LYS A 10 -14.00 -41.84 41.30
CA LYS A 10 -14.50 -40.48 41.01
C LYS A 10 -13.47 -39.40 41.33
N LYS A 11 -12.64 -39.59 42.37
CA LYS A 11 -11.53 -38.66 42.68
C LYS A 11 -10.44 -38.66 41.62
N ILE A 12 -10.10 -39.85 41.08
CA ILE A 12 -9.11 -39.98 40.00
C ILE A 12 -9.63 -39.34 38.72
N VAL A 13 -10.87 -39.65 38.31
CA VAL A 13 -11.49 -39.05 37.10
C VAL A 13 -11.56 -37.53 37.22
N LEU A 14 -11.99 -37.00 38.37
CA LEU A 14 -12.04 -35.55 38.59
C LEU A 14 -10.64 -34.92 38.52
N GLY A 15 -9.62 -35.56 39.09
CA GLY A 15 -8.23 -35.11 39.00
C GLY A 15 -7.70 -35.07 37.56
N VAL A 16 -8.02 -36.09 36.75
CA VAL A 16 -7.66 -36.14 35.32
C VAL A 16 -8.38 -35.04 34.55
N VAL A 17 -9.68 -34.84 34.76
CA VAL A 17 -10.44 -33.76 34.11
C VAL A 17 -9.87 -32.39 34.46
N ILE A 18 -9.57 -32.13 35.75
CA ILE A 18 -8.95 -30.87 36.17
C ILE A 18 -7.58 -30.68 35.52
N ALA A 19 -6.76 -31.74 35.44
CA ALA A 19 -5.45 -31.65 34.78
C ALA A 19 -5.56 -31.36 33.28
N VAL A 20 -6.51 -32.00 32.58
CA VAL A 20 -6.77 -31.74 31.15
C VAL A 20 -7.26 -30.32 30.93
N VAL A 21 -8.19 -29.83 31.77
CA VAL A 21 -8.68 -28.44 31.68
C VAL A 21 -7.55 -27.45 31.97
N ALA A 22 -6.72 -27.70 32.99
CA ALA A 22 -5.59 -26.84 33.30
C ALA A 22 -4.55 -26.81 32.17
N LEU A 23 -4.29 -27.94 31.52
CA LEU A 23 -3.43 -28.00 30.33
C LEU A 23 -4.03 -27.26 29.14
N ALA A 24 -5.33 -27.41 28.90
CA ALA A 24 -6.03 -26.68 27.84
C ALA A 24 -5.99 -25.16 28.09
N VAL A 25 -6.24 -24.72 29.32
CA VAL A 25 -6.14 -23.30 29.70
C VAL A 25 -4.71 -22.79 29.55
N ALA A 26 -3.71 -23.55 29.99
CA ALA A 26 -2.30 -23.17 29.81
C ALA A 26 -1.93 -23.05 28.33
N ALA A 27 -2.41 -23.97 27.49
CA ALA A 27 -2.21 -23.91 26.04
C ALA A 27 -2.86 -22.66 25.43
N VAL A 28 -4.10 -22.35 25.80
CA VAL A 28 -4.80 -21.13 25.33
C VAL A 28 -4.06 -19.86 25.77
N VAL A 29 -3.66 -19.77 27.03
CA VAL A 29 -2.87 -18.63 27.54
C VAL A 29 -1.55 -18.49 26.78
N THR A 30 -0.88 -19.60 26.48
CA THR A 30 0.38 -19.59 25.72
C THR A 30 0.16 -19.12 24.29
N VAL A 31 -0.91 -19.58 23.62
CA VAL A 31 -1.25 -19.12 22.27
C VAL A 31 -1.56 -17.63 22.26
N PHE A 32 -2.41 -17.13 23.17
CA PHE A 32 -2.71 -15.70 23.26
C PHE A 32 -1.49 -14.86 23.61
N ALA A 33 -0.58 -15.35 24.46
CA ALA A 33 0.66 -14.65 24.77
C ALA A 33 1.65 -14.59 23.59
N LEU A 34 1.57 -15.55 22.66
CA LEU A 34 2.47 -15.65 21.50
C LEU A 34 1.90 -15.10 20.21
N PHE A 35 0.57 -15.01 20.08
CA PHE A 35 -0.15 -14.65 18.85
C PHE A 35 -1.26 -13.63 19.09
N GLY A 36 -1.28 -12.97 20.24
CA GLY A 36 -2.38 -12.06 20.62
C GLY A 36 -2.55 -10.91 19.62
N HIS A 37 -1.43 -10.33 19.18
CA HIS A 37 -1.36 -9.25 18.20
C HIS A 37 -1.79 -9.70 16.80
N GLU A 38 -1.30 -10.86 16.36
CA GLU A 38 -1.70 -11.47 15.09
C GLU A 38 -3.19 -11.79 15.08
N LEU A 39 -3.74 -12.34 16.17
CA LEU A 39 -5.18 -12.61 16.29
C LEU A 39 -6.01 -11.33 16.34
N ALA A 40 -5.53 -10.27 16.99
CA ALA A 40 -6.21 -8.98 17.01
C ALA A 40 -6.27 -8.37 15.59
N THR A 41 -5.14 -8.40 14.88
CA THR A 41 -5.05 -8.00 13.47
C THR A 41 -6.05 -8.76 12.60
N LEU A 42 -6.04 -10.09 12.65
CA LEU A 42 -6.94 -10.92 11.83
C LEU A 42 -8.42 -10.70 12.16
N ASN A 43 -8.76 -10.51 13.43
CA ASN A 43 -10.14 -10.24 13.86
C ASN A 43 -10.62 -8.83 13.47
N SER A 44 -9.73 -7.93 13.07
CA SER A 44 -10.08 -6.59 12.58
C SER A 44 -10.48 -6.57 11.10
N ILE A 45 -10.30 -7.68 10.39
CA ILE A 45 -10.61 -7.77 8.96
C ILE A 45 -12.12 -7.67 8.76
N GLU A 46 -12.54 -6.67 8.00
CA GLU A 46 -13.96 -6.42 7.67
C GLU A 46 -14.10 -6.17 6.17
N LYS A 47 -15.12 -6.74 5.55
CA LYS A 47 -15.48 -6.45 4.15
C LYS A 47 -16.41 -5.24 4.14
N VAL A 48 -16.04 -4.19 3.41
CA VAL A 48 -16.75 -2.91 3.37
C VAL A 48 -17.35 -2.55 2.01
N ASP A 49 -16.93 -3.23 0.92
CA ASP A 49 -17.51 -3.09 -0.43
C ASP A 49 -17.75 -4.46 -1.08
N ASP A 50 -18.79 -4.56 -1.90
CA ASP A 50 -19.12 -5.77 -2.67
C ASP A 50 -18.09 -6.08 -3.76
N TYR A 51 -17.57 -5.06 -4.45
CA TYR A 51 -16.36 -5.15 -5.26
C TYR A 51 -15.18 -5.20 -4.29
N PRO A 52 -14.59 -6.38 -4.00
CA PRO A 52 -14.11 -6.64 -2.65
C PRO A 52 -13.06 -5.64 -2.17
N LEU A 53 -13.50 -4.78 -1.24
CA LEU A 53 -12.65 -3.95 -0.40
C LEU A 53 -12.76 -4.47 1.03
N TYR A 54 -11.61 -4.78 1.61
CA TYR A 54 -11.48 -5.11 3.01
C TYR A 54 -10.78 -3.98 3.76
N THR A 55 -11.02 -3.86 5.06
CA THR A 55 -10.21 -3.05 5.96
C THR A 55 -9.48 -3.94 6.95
N MET A 56 -8.29 -3.57 7.38
CA MET A 56 -7.55 -4.26 8.45
C MET A 56 -6.79 -3.24 9.30
N THR A 57 -6.90 -3.33 10.62
CA THR A 57 -6.02 -2.60 11.55
C THR A 57 -4.93 -3.54 12.03
N TYR A 58 -3.69 -3.23 11.69
CA TYR A 58 -2.53 -4.00 12.12
C TYR A 58 -2.19 -3.68 13.58
N ASP A 59 -2.34 -4.67 14.45
CA ASP A 59 -1.96 -4.61 15.85
C ASP A 59 -0.61 -5.31 16.05
N GLY A 60 0.37 -4.58 16.58
CA GLY A 60 1.71 -5.08 16.88
C GLY A 60 2.80 -4.67 15.88
N ASP A 61 4.03 -5.09 16.17
CA ASP A 61 5.22 -4.82 15.36
C ASP A 61 5.31 -5.80 14.18
N TYR A 62 5.15 -5.29 12.95
CA TYR A 62 5.33 -6.06 11.72
C TYR A 62 6.81 -6.36 11.42
N GLY A 63 7.75 -5.65 12.04
CA GLY A 63 9.19 -5.97 12.02
C GLY A 63 10.00 -5.22 10.97
N ILE A 64 9.61 -4.00 10.58
CA ILE A 64 10.34 -3.23 9.55
C ILE A 64 11.77 -2.87 9.99
N ASP A 65 11.97 -2.50 11.25
CA ASP A 65 13.32 -2.22 11.76
C ASP A 65 14.20 -3.46 11.76
N ALA A 66 13.64 -4.59 12.20
CA ALA A 66 14.33 -5.88 12.18
C ALA A 66 14.68 -6.32 10.75
N PHE A 67 13.83 -6.01 9.77
CA PHE A 67 14.08 -6.23 8.35
C PHE A 67 15.27 -5.40 7.86
N ILE A 68 15.33 -4.12 8.21
CA ILE A 68 16.45 -3.24 7.83
C ILE A 68 17.75 -3.63 8.55
N GLU A 69 17.69 -3.95 9.84
CA GLU A 69 18.87 -4.35 10.64
C GLU A 69 19.56 -5.62 10.13
N GLN A 70 18.82 -6.55 9.50
CA GLN A 70 19.38 -7.77 8.92
C GLN A 70 19.93 -7.59 7.50
N GLY A 71 19.88 -6.37 6.93
CA GLY A 71 20.34 -6.06 5.58
C GLY A 71 19.23 -5.93 4.54
N GLY A 72 17.96 -5.95 4.94
CA GLY A 72 16.82 -5.75 4.05
C GLY A 72 16.58 -6.91 3.08
N ALA A 73 16.25 -6.60 1.82
CA ALA A 73 16.05 -7.59 0.77
C ALA A 73 16.47 -7.05 -0.60
N SER A 74 17.30 -7.84 -1.30
CA SER A 74 17.77 -7.56 -2.66
C SER A 74 16.78 -7.99 -3.75
N ASN A 75 15.65 -8.61 -3.38
CA ASN A 75 14.59 -9.06 -4.28
C ASN A 75 13.34 -9.46 -3.49
N ASP A 76 12.22 -9.65 -4.20
CA ASP A 76 10.95 -10.03 -3.58
C ASP A 76 10.99 -11.38 -2.87
N ALA A 77 11.81 -12.34 -3.32
CA ALA A 77 11.89 -13.66 -2.68
C ALA A 77 12.51 -13.57 -1.27
N GLU A 78 13.51 -12.69 -1.08
CA GLU A 78 14.09 -12.40 0.23
C GLU A 78 13.11 -11.69 1.15
N LEU A 79 12.35 -10.72 0.62
CA LEU A 79 11.26 -10.06 1.36
C LEU A 79 10.21 -11.08 1.81
N ILE A 80 9.73 -11.92 0.91
CA ILE A 80 8.75 -12.98 1.21
C ILE A 80 9.31 -13.92 2.28
N GLN A 81 10.59 -14.30 2.17
CA GLN A 81 11.22 -15.17 3.16
C GLN A 81 11.28 -14.53 4.55
N PHE A 82 11.59 -13.23 4.63
CA PHE A 82 11.55 -12.49 5.89
C PHE A 82 10.15 -12.50 6.49
N VAL A 83 9.14 -12.11 5.70
CA VAL A 83 7.73 -12.07 6.11
C VAL A 83 7.26 -13.45 6.61
N VAL A 84 7.58 -14.52 5.88
CA VAL A 84 7.24 -15.89 6.29
C VAL A 84 7.91 -16.29 7.61
N ASN A 85 9.17 -15.93 7.81
CA ASN A 85 9.89 -16.25 9.05
C ASN A 85 9.38 -15.45 10.24
N ARG A 86 9.09 -14.16 10.04
CA ARG A 86 8.68 -13.23 11.10
C ARG A 86 7.22 -13.41 11.48
N ILE A 87 6.34 -13.33 10.49
CA ILE A 87 4.89 -13.24 10.67
C ILE A 87 4.29 -14.65 10.75
N MET A 88 4.71 -15.53 9.83
CA MET A 88 4.14 -16.86 9.72
C MET A 88 4.89 -17.92 10.55
N LYS A 89 5.95 -17.52 11.27
CA LYS A 89 6.83 -18.40 12.08
C LYS A 89 7.23 -19.67 11.30
N GLY A 90 7.43 -19.53 9.98
CA GLY A 90 7.85 -20.61 9.07
C GLY A 90 6.73 -21.36 8.33
N LEU A 91 5.47 -20.92 8.33
CA LEU A 91 4.41 -21.54 7.52
C LEU A 91 4.54 -21.12 6.03
N PRO A 92 4.54 -22.07 5.08
CA PRO A 92 4.74 -21.77 3.66
C PRO A 92 3.51 -21.11 3.04
N ILE A 93 3.72 -20.03 2.28
CA ILE A 93 2.71 -19.36 1.45
C ILE A 93 3.34 -18.99 0.10
N THR A 94 2.52 -18.89 -0.94
CA THR A 94 2.91 -18.45 -2.29
C THR A 94 2.40 -17.04 -2.50
N ILE A 95 3.28 -16.17 -2.98
CA ILE A 95 3.00 -14.77 -3.34
C ILE A 95 3.38 -14.64 -4.81
N ASP A 96 2.43 -14.14 -5.62
CA ASP A 96 2.62 -13.84 -7.03
C ASP A 96 2.42 -12.34 -7.25
N LEU A 97 3.31 -11.73 -8.04
CA LEU A 97 3.27 -10.30 -8.35
C LEU A 97 2.90 -10.10 -9.83
N PRO A 98 1.71 -9.55 -10.15
CA PRO A 98 1.30 -9.22 -11.51
C PRO A 98 1.74 -7.82 -11.96
N ASP A 99 1.61 -7.57 -13.27
CA ASP A 99 1.94 -6.30 -13.94
C ASP A 99 0.97 -5.17 -13.58
N LEU A 100 1.45 -4.05 -13.06
CA LEU A 100 0.64 -2.90 -12.64
C LEU A 100 0.42 -1.86 -13.75
N ALA A 101 -0.77 -1.25 -13.83
CA ALA A 101 -1.01 -0.02 -14.57
C ALA A 101 -1.70 1.01 -13.65
N CYS A 102 -1.34 2.29 -13.68
CA CYS A 102 -1.79 3.27 -12.68
C CYS A 102 -1.80 4.70 -13.23
N SER A 103 -2.39 5.64 -12.51
CA SER A 103 -2.19 7.09 -12.67
C SER A 103 -2.22 7.78 -11.31
N THR A 104 -1.44 8.85 -11.16
CA THR A 104 -1.43 9.71 -9.97
C THR A 104 -1.40 11.18 -10.33
N PHE A 105 -1.85 12.03 -9.41
CA PHE A 105 -1.63 13.47 -9.45
C PHE A 105 -1.67 14.08 -8.05
N ASN A 106 -1.13 15.30 -7.93
CA ASN A 106 -1.37 16.17 -6.77
C ASN A 106 -2.08 17.46 -7.20
N ALA A 107 -2.87 18.01 -6.29
CA ALA A 107 -3.58 19.28 -6.45
C ALA A 107 -3.80 19.93 -5.08
N THR A 108 -4.48 21.07 -5.04
CA THR A 108 -4.88 21.75 -3.80
C THR A 108 -6.37 22.10 -3.84
N THR A 109 -7.03 22.17 -2.69
CA THR A 109 -8.40 22.69 -2.58
C THR A 109 -8.41 24.21 -2.64
N ALA A 110 -9.59 24.82 -2.81
CA ALA A 110 -9.73 26.28 -2.77
C ALA A 110 -9.40 26.86 -1.37
N GLU A 111 -9.53 26.04 -0.34
CA GLU A 111 -9.18 26.30 1.04
C GLU A 111 -7.67 26.22 1.29
N GLY A 112 -6.94 25.55 0.41
CA GLY A 112 -5.48 25.42 0.43
C GLY A 112 -4.98 24.06 0.93
N ASP A 113 -5.88 23.10 1.15
CA ASP A 113 -5.51 21.75 1.58
C ASP A 113 -4.86 21.00 0.41
N ALA A 114 -3.81 20.24 0.67
CA ALA A 114 -3.15 19.42 -0.33
C ALA A 114 -3.94 18.12 -0.55
N ILE A 115 -4.08 17.71 -1.82
CA ILE A 115 -4.75 16.46 -2.20
C ILE A 115 -3.87 15.60 -3.10
N PHE A 116 -3.99 14.30 -2.95
CA PHE A 116 -3.29 13.29 -3.76
C PHE A 116 -4.28 12.28 -4.34
N GLY A 117 -4.34 12.18 -5.66
CA GLY A 117 -5.24 11.27 -6.38
C GLY A 117 -4.50 10.09 -6.98
N ARG A 118 -5.10 8.90 -6.94
CA ARG A 118 -4.58 7.70 -7.61
C ARG A 118 -5.68 6.81 -8.21
N ASN A 119 -5.42 6.29 -9.41
CA ASN A 119 -6.08 5.08 -9.93
C ASN A 119 -5.12 3.89 -9.88
N PHE A 120 -5.69 2.71 -9.62
CA PHE A 120 -5.01 1.42 -9.78
C PHE A 120 -5.75 0.59 -10.82
N ASP A 121 -5.08 0.30 -11.94
CA ASP A 121 -5.61 -0.43 -13.09
C ASP A 121 -4.95 -1.81 -13.19
N LEU A 122 -5.77 -2.86 -13.13
CA LEU A 122 -5.28 -4.23 -13.20
C LEU A 122 -6.38 -5.19 -13.68
N GLU A 123 -6.01 -6.45 -13.88
CA GLU A 123 -6.97 -7.55 -13.80
C GLU A 123 -7.64 -7.61 -12.41
N TYR A 124 -8.74 -8.34 -12.29
CA TYR A 124 -9.50 -8.49 -11.04
C TYR A 124 -8.58 -8.66 -9.82
N SER A 125 -8.67 -7.68 -8.91
CA SER A 125 -7.79 -7.55 -7.75
C SER A 125 -8.60 -7.09 -6.54
N PRO A 126 -8.81 -7.96 -5.53
CA PRO A 126 -9.43 -7.54 -4.27
C PRO A 126 -8.51 -6.54 -3.54
N GLY A 127 -9.10 -5.45 -3.04
CA GLY A 127 -8.39 -4.41 -2.29
C GLY A 127 -8.45 -4.63 -0.79
N MET A 128 -7.40 -4.19 -0.08
CA MET A 128 -7.44 -4.03 1.37
C MET A 128 -6.86 -2.67 1.76
N LEU A 129 -7.64 -1.89 2.52
CA LEU A 129 -7.15 -0.72 3.22
C LEU A 129 -6.56 -1.15 4.56
N VAL A 130 -5.24 -0.98 4.71
CA VAL A 130 -4.51 -1.38 5.91
C VAL A 130 -4.19 -0.14 6.73
N ARG A 131 -4.60 -0.15 8.00
CA ARG A 131 -4.17 0.84 8.99
C ARG A 131 -3.00 0.29 9.79
N THR A 132 -1.92 1.07 9.90
CA THR A 132 -0.77 0.78 10.78
C THR A 132 -0.55 1.94 11.75
N ASP A 133 0.00 1.63 12.92
CA ASP A 133 0.34 2.59 13.98
C ASP A 133 1.62 2.10 14.69
N PRO A 134 2.80 2.21 14.03
CA PRO A 134 4.06 1.76 14.61
C PRO A 134 4.45 2.62 15.82
N ALA A 135 5.03 1.99 16.86
CA ALA A 135 5.33 2.68 18.12
C ALA A 135 6.31 3.86 17.99
N ASP A 136 7.23 3.79 17.03
CA ASP A 136 8.27 4.79 16.76
C ASP A 136 8.15 5.35 15.32
N GLY A 137 6.92 5.51 14.82
CA GLY A 137 6.65 6.07 13.50
C GLY A 137 5.27 6.72 13.39
N TYR A 138 4.87 7.05 12.17
CA TYR A 138 3.58 7.66 11.88
C TYR A 138 2.48 6.62 11.68
N ALA A 139 1.31 6.87 12.26
CA ALA A 139 0.11 6.14 11.88
C ALA A 139 -0.22 6.40 10.40
N SER A 140 -0.74 5.40 9.69
CA SER A 140 -1.04 5.52 8.26
C SER A 140 -2.18 4.63 7.82
N VAL A 141 -2.74 4.94 6.65
CA VAL A 141 -3.54 3.98 5.87
C VAL A 141 -2.90 3.78 4.50
N SER A 142 -2.97 2.56 3.99
CA SER A 142 -2.43 2.21 2.69
C SER A 142 -3.33 1.21 1.95
N MET A 143 -3.47 1.39 0.65
CA MET A 143 -4.12 0.41 -0.22
C MET A 143 -3.15 -0.71 -0.59
N VAL A 144 -3.62 -1.94 -0.41
CA VAL A 144 -2.92 -3.19 -0.71
C VAL A 144 -3.72 -3.99 -1.72
N ASN A 145 -3.05 -4.48 -2.77
CA ASN A 145 -3.64 -5.49 -3.63
C ASN A 145 -3.55 -6.86 -2.93
N LEU A 146 -4.69 -7.42 -2.51
CA LEU A 146 -4.72 -8.73 -1.88
C LEU A 146 -4.31 -9.86 -2.85
N GLY A 147 -4.41 -9.65 -4.17
CA GLY A 147 -3.83 -10.56 -5.17
C GLY A 147 -2.35 -10.85 -4.90
N PHE A 148 -1.59 -9.85 -4.43
CA PHE A 148 -0.16 -9.98 -4.12
C PHE A 148 0.08 -10.86 -2.90
N LEU A 149 -0.93 -11.07 -2.06
CA LEU A 149 -0.86 -11.95 -0.90
C LEU A 149 -1.48 -13.33 -1.19
N GLY A 150 -1.70 -13.64 -2.48
CA GLY A 150 -2.25 -14.90 -2.94
C GLY A 150 -3.74 -15.06 -2.64
N TYR A 151 -4.49 -13.96 -2.60
CA TYR A 151 -5.96 -13.97 -2.60
C TYR A 151 -6.50 -13.87 -4.03
N GLY A 152 -7.72 -14.34 -4.23
CA GLY A 152 -8.43 -14.33 -5.52
C GLY A 152 -9.88 -14.76 -5.33
N GLU A 153 -10.65 -14.91 -6.41
CA GLU A 153 -12.10 -15.20 -6.31
C GLU A 153 -12.43 -16.41 -5.41
N ASP A 154 -11.58 -17.45 -5.43
CA ASP A 154 -11.76 -18.68 -4.65
C ASP A 154 -11.14 -18.65 -3.24
N LYS A 155 -10.40 -17.60 -2.90
CA LYS A 155 -9.68 -17.47 -1.64
C LYS A 155 -9.69 -16.00 -1.21
N MET A 156 -10.60 -15.68 -0.30
CA MET A 156 -10.77 -14.36 0.34
C MET A 156 -10.49 -14.47 1.84
N PRO A 157 -10.10 -13.38 2.55
CA PRO A 157 -9.77 -13.40 3.97
C PRO A 157 -11.02 -13.41 4.87
N GLU A 158 -11.91 -14.39 4.68
CA GLU A 158 -13.20 -14.48 5.38
C GLU A 158 -13.20 -15.43 6.59
N ASP A 159 -12.15 -16.24 6.75
CA ASP A 159 -11.98 -17.13 7.89
C ASP A 159 -10.53 -17.12 8.40
N LEU A 160 -10.33 -17.55 9.65
CA LEU A 160 -9.03 -17.46 10.31
C LEU A 160 -7.87 -18.06 9.49
N ILE A 161 -8.08 -19.16 8.77
CA ILE A 161 -7.02 -19.83 8.01
C ILE A 161 -6.74 -19.06 6.72
N SER A 162 -7.78 -18.65 5.99
CA SER A 162 -7.62 -17.88 4.76
C SER A 162 -7.06 -16.48 5.04
N SER A 163 -7.37 -15.87 6.18
CA SER A 163 -6.87 -14.54 6.57
C SER A 163 -5.40 -14.51 6.98
N LEU A 164 -4.73 -15.64 7.24
CA LEU A 164 -3.34 -15.66 7.73
C LEU A 164 -2.37 -14.89 6.81
N THR A 165 -2.55 -14.97 5.49
CA THR A 165 -1.69 -14.27 4.53
C THR A 165 -1.86 -12.74 4.59
N ALA A 166 -2.99 -12.22 5.08
CA ALA A 166 -3.22 -10.79 5.25
C ALA A 166 -2.30 -10.17 6.32
N LEU A 167 -1.71 -10.97 7.23
CA LEU A 167 -0.70 -10.46 8.16
C LEU A 167 0.55 -9.90 7.44
N ALA A 168 0.77 -10.24 6.17
CA ALA A 168 1.84 -9.68 5.34
C ALA A 168 1.50 -8.32 4.71
N ALA A 169 0.26 -7.83 4.85
CA ALA A 169 -0.20 -6.65 4.13
C ALA A 169 0.62 -5.36 4.38
N PRO A 170 1.22 -5.11 5.57
CA PRO A 170 2.13 -3.97 5.75
C PRO A 170 3.34 -3.96 4.80
N TYR A 171 3.70 -5.09 4.19
CA TYR A 171 4.82 -5.22 3.25
C TYR A 171 4.41 -5.15 1.77
N ALA A 172 3.12 -4.97 1.48
CA ALA A 172 2.60 -4.85 0.11
C ALA A 172 1.77 -3.56 -0.15
N PRO A 173 2.05 -2.40 0.49
CA PRO A 173 1.33 -1.18 0.16
C PRO A 173 1.71 -0.73 -1.25
N LEU A 174 0.74 -0.18 -1.95
CA LEU A 174 0.93 0.43 -3.27
C LEU A 174 0.85 1.95 -3.18
N ASP A 175 -0.11 2.43 -2.40
CA ASP A 175 -0.29 3.84 -2.05
C ASP A 175 -0.73 3.98 -0.61
N GLY A 176 -0.66 5.19 -0.08
CA GLY A 176 -1.22 5.53 1.21
C GLY A 176 -0.95 6.98 1.59
N VAL A 177 -1.44 7.35 2.77
CA VAL A 177 -1.16 8.61 3.45
C VAL A 177 -0.87 8.32 4.92
N ASN A 178 0.02 9.09 5.54
CA ASN A 178 0.28 9.02 6.97
C ASN A 178 -0.28 10.22 7.74
N GLU A 179 -0.26 10.16 9.08
CA GLU A 179 -0.82 11.19 9.95
C GLU A 179 -0.04 12.53 9.94
N ALA A 180 1.11 12.58 9.28
CA ALA A 180 1.82 13.83 9.00
C ALA A 180 1.41 14.46 7.67
N GLY A 181 0.52 13.82 6.91
CA GLY A 181 0.06 14.29 5.61
C GLY A 181 1.00 13.95 4.46
N LEU A 182 1.94 13.01 4.63
CA LEU A 182 2.73 12.50 3.51
C LEU A 182 1.95 11.40 2.79
N ALA A 183 1.73 11.57 1.50
CA ALA A 183 1.19 10.55 0.62
C ALA A 183 2.23 10.09 -0.41
N VAL A 184 2.10 8.82 -0.81
CA VAL A 184 2.90 8.21 -1.86
C VAL A 184 2.04 7.26 -2.68
N GLY A 185 2.30 7.19 -3.98
CA GLY A 185 1.77 6.17 -4.87
C GLY A 185 2.85 5.67 -5.83
N VAL A 186 2.80 4.38 -6.14
CA VAL A 186 3.73 3.74 -7.08
C VAL A 186 3.06 3.38 -8.40
N LEU A 187 3.77 3.58 -9.51
CA LEU A 187 3.31 3.23 -10.84
C LEU A 187 4.39 2.49 -11.59
N LEU A 188 4.01 1.40 -12.25
CA LEU A 188 4.93 0.57 -13.01
C LEU A 188 5.27 1.20 -14.35
N ILE A 189 6.51 0.97 -14.76
CA ILE A 189 7.07 1.32 -16.05
C ILE A 189 7.72 0.05 -16.59
N ASP A 190 7.18 -0.45 -17.72
CA ASP A 190 7.54 -1.73 -18.32
C ASP A 190 8.94 -1.71 -18.98
N THR A 191 9.96 -1.53 -18.15
CA THR A 191 11.38 -1.51 -18.49
C THR A 191 12.17 -2.38 -17.51
N GLU A 192 13.48 -2.48 -17.74
CA GLU A 192 14.41 -3.20 -16.87
C GLU A 192 14.28 -2.72 -15.42
N PRO A 193 14.08 -3.65 -14.46
CA PRO A 193 13.95 -3.28 -13.06
C PRO A 193 15.22 -2.60 -12.54
N THR A 194 15.05 -1.62 -11.67
CA THR A 194 16.14 -1.07 -10.86
C THR A 194 16.77 -2.16 -10.00
N ASN A 195 18.09 -2.27 -10.02
CA ASN A 195 18.87 -3.19 -9.21
C ASN A 195 20.19 -2.53 -8.82
N GLN A 196 20.14 -1.69 -7.79
CA GLN A 196 21.31 -0.98 -7.28
C GLN A 196 22.21 -1.92 -6.46
N GLU A 197 23.52 -1.91 -6.73
CA GLU A 197 24.50 -2.72 -6.00
C GLU A 197 25.60 -1.83 -5.41
N THR A 198 25.38 -1.29 -4.22
CA THR A 198 26.35 -0.50 -3.45
C THR A 198 26.58 -1.09 -2.05
N ASP A 199 27.12 -0.30 -1.12
CA ASP A 199 27.30 -0.69 0.30
C ASP A 199 26.07 -0.32 1.16
N LYS A 200 24.99 0.20 0.55
CA LYS A 200 23.76 0.59 1.27
C LYS A 200 22.93 -0.65 1.57
N VAL A 201 21.92 -0.48 2.43
CA VAL A 201 20.97 -1.55 2.75
C VAL A 201 19.96 -1.67 1.60
N ASP A 202 19.62 -2.90 1.26
CA ASP A 202 18.72 -3.22 0.16
C ASP A 202 17.26 -3.07 0.57
N ILE A 203 16.46 -2.37 -0.24
CA ILE A 203 15.01 -2.30 -0.07
C ILE A 203 14.29 -2.60 -1.38
N THR A 204 13.06 -3.09 -1.26
CA THR A 204 12.17 -3.29 -2.41
C THR A 204 11.17 -2.16 -2.56
N THR A 205 10.49 -2.10 -3.71
CA THR A 205 9.49 -1.07 -4.03
C THR A 205 8.43 -0.90 -2.94
N THR A 206 7.80 -1.98 -2.49
CA THR A 206 6.73 -1.92 -1.48
C THR A 206 7.26 -1.63 -0.08
N THR A 207 8.48 -2.09 0.21
CA THR A 207 9.18 -1.75 1.47
C THR A 207 9.46 -0.26 1.53
N ALA A 208 9.90 0.35 0.42
CA ALA A 208 10.15 1.78 0.35
C ALA A 208 8.89 2.60 0.69
N ILE A 209 7.72 2.19 0.16
CA ILE A 209 6.43 2.82 0.47
C ILE A 209 6.11 2.70 1.96
N ARG A 210 6.23 1.50 2.53
CA ARG A 210 5.99 1.29 3.97
C ARG A 210 6.92 2.16 4.83
N MET A 211 8.19 2.22 4.49
CA MET A 211 9.18 3.03 5.21
C MET A 211 8.90 4.53 5.09
N MET A 212 8.54 5.04 3.92
CA MET A 212 8.16 6.45 3.75
C MET A 212 6.95 6.79 4.61
N LEU A 213 5.89 5.97 4.55
CA LEU A 213 4.69 6.17 5.36
C LEU A 213 4.97 6.07 6.86
N ASP A 214 5.91 5.22 7.30
CA ASP A 214 6.27 5.08 8.73
C ASP A 214 7.14 6.20 9.27
N SER A 215 8.00 6.83 8.44
CA SER A 215 9.14 7.59 8.96
C SER A 215 9.30 9.01 8.41
N CYS A 216 8.51 9.40 7.41
CA CYS A 216 8.66 10.69 6.73
C CYS A 216 7.40 11.55 6.88
N ALA A 217 7.56 12.82 7.23
CA ALA A 217 6.49 13.82 7.26
C ALA A 217 6.45 14.68 6.00
N THR A 218 7.57 14.78 5.28
CA THR A 218 7.71 15.66 4.11
C THR A 218 8.30 14.92 2.92
N VAL A 219 8.05 15.49 1.74
CA VAL A 219 8.66 15.09 0.47
C VAL A 219 10.19 15.07 0.58
N ASP A 220 10.80 16.09 1.20
CA ASP A 220 12.25 16.16 1.39
C ASP A 220 12.77 14.99 2.25
N GLU A 221 12.04 14.64 3.32
CA GLU A 221 12.39 13.50 4.18
C GLU A 221 12.27 12.18 3.42
N ALA A 222 11.23 12.02 2.60
CA ALA A 222 11.02 10.84 1.76
C ALA A 222 12.12 10.67 0.70
N VAL A 223 12.50 11.74 0.00
CA VAL A 223 13.63 11.73 -0.96
C VAL A 223 14.94 11.42 -0.25
N ALA A 224 15.17 12.03 0.92
CA ALA A 224 16.37 11.76 1.71
C ALA A 224 16.40 10.32 2.26
N LEU A 225 15.24 9.73 2.56
CA LEU A 225 15.11 8.32 2.95
C LEU A 225 15.52 7.43 1.77
N LEU A 226 14.91 7.59 0.60
CA LEU A 226 15.21 6.77 -0.58
C LEU A 226 16.70 6.81 -0.94
N GLY A 227 17.34 7.98 -0.82
CA GLY A 227 18.78 8.13 -1.08
C GLY A 227 19.70 7.33 -0.13
N LYS A 228 19.21 6.82 1.01
CA LYS A 228 19.99 6.02 1.98
C LYS A 228 20.04 4.53 1.66
N TYR A 229 19.20 4.04 0.76
CA TYR A 229 19.05 2.62 0.47
C TYR A 229 19.38 2.33 -0.99
N ASP A 230 19.64 1.06 -1.29
CA ASP A 230 19.69 0.54 -2.65
C ASP A 230 18.32 -0.02 -3.02
N MET A 231 17.78 0.46 -4.14
CA MET A 231 16.48 0.05 -4.65
C MET A 231 16.59 -1.21 -5.51
N HIS A 232 15.78 -2.20 -5.17
CA HIS A 232 15.56 -3.44 -5.92
C HIS A 232 14.10 -3.53 -6.30
N SER A 233 13.78 -3.14 -7.54
CA SER A 233 12.38 -2.99 -7.94
C SER A 233 11.63 -4.33 -7.94
N SER A 234 10.42 -4.31 -7.36
CA SER A 234 9.55 -5.48 -7.23
C SER A 234 8.92 -5.91 -8.56
N ALA A 235 8.43 -7.14 -8.65
CA ALA A 235 7.69 -7.67 -9.81
C ALA A 235 8.43 -7.55 -11.16
N ASN A 236 9.77 -7.52 -11.14
CA ASN A 236 10.62 -7.53 -12.33
C ASN A 236 10.30 -6.40 -13.35
N SER A 237 9.95 -5.23 -12.83
CA SER A 237 9.69 -4.02 -13.63
C SER A 237 10.29 -2.80 -12.95
N CYS A 238 10.34 -1.64 -13.62
CA CYS A 238 10.72 -0.39 -13.00
C CYS A 238 9.48 0.35 -12.50
N TYR A 239 9.68 1.31 -11.61
CA TYR A 239 8.60 2.13 -11.08
C TYR A 239 9.03 3.57 -10.96
N HIS A 240 8.05 4.46 -10.93
CA HIS A 240 8.22 5.73 -10.25
C HIS A 240 7.31 5.87 -9.05
N PHE A 241 7.79 6.62 -8.07
CA PHE A 241 6.99 7.05 -6.92
C PHE A 241 6.56 8.48 -7.18
N GLN A 242 5.26 8.76 -7.14
CA GLN A 242 4.82 10.14 -6.91
C GLN A 242 4.58 10.30 -5.42
N ILE A 243 5.22 11.32 -4.84
CA ILE A 243 5.16 11.65 -3.42
C ILE A 243 4.59 13.06 -3.31
N ALA A 244 3.72 13.30 -2.34
CA ALA A 244 3.19 14.61 -2.01
C ALA A 244 3.04 14.76 -0.49
N ASP A 245 3.09 15.99 0.03
CA ASP A 245 2.86 16.26 1.44
C ASP A 245 1.87 17.41 1.70
N ALA A 246 1.46 17.57 2.96
CA ALA A 246 0.53 18.61 3.42
C ALA A 246 1.02 20.06 3.18
N SER A 247 2.29 20.28 2.80
CA SER A 247 2.72 21.62 2.36
C SER A 247 2.31 21.95 0.92
N GLY A 248 1.77 20.97 0.19
CA GLY A 248 1.50 21.04 -1.24
C GLY A 248 2.71 20.71 -2.11
N ALA A 249 3.84 20.30 -1.52
CA ALA A 249 5.00 19.85 -2.28
C ALA A 249 4.72 18.51 -2.96
N SER A 250 5.31 18.28 -4.14
CA SER A 250 5.30 16.97 -4.80
C SER A 250 6.58 16.72 -5.57
N VAL A 251 7.02 15.47 -5.60
CA VAL A 251 8.09 14.98 -6.47
C VAL A 251 7.67 13.69 -7.16
N ILE A 252 8.28 13.42 -8.31
CA ILE A 252 8.29 12.09 -8.89
C ILE A 252 9.73 11.57 -8.81
N VAL A 253 9.91 10.38 -8.24
CA VAL A 253 11.21 9.71 -8.15
C VAL A 253 11.23 8.54 -9.12
N GLU A 254 12.14 8.62 -10.09
CA GLU A 254 12.42 7.60 -11.09
C GLU A 254 13.82 7.02 -10.88
N TYR A 255 14.06 5.79 -11.32
CA TYR A 255 15.39 5.19 -11.34
C TYR A 255 15.78 4.89 -12.78
N ILE A 256 16.77 5.63 -13.30
CA ILE A 256 17.24 5.50 -14.68
C ILE A 256 18.65 4.94 -14.66
N GLY A 257 18.84 3.73 -15.21
CA GLY A 257 20.14 3.07 -15.21
C GLY A 257 20.74 2.95 -13.81
N ASP A 258 19.91 2.57 -12.83
CA ASP A 258 20.25 2.47 -11.41
C ASP A 258 20.65 3.79 -10.73
N GLU A 259 20.38 4.94 -11.35
CA GLU A 259 20.53 6.26 -10.74
C GLU A 259 19.18 6.89 -10.40
N MET A 260 19.05 7.42 -9.18
CA MET A 260 17.84 8.08 -8.71
C MET A 260 17.70 9.47 -9.37
N SER A 261 16.62 9.64 -10.13
CA SER A 261 16.18 10.88 -10.78
C SER A 261 15.02 11.48 -10.00
N ILE A 262 15.13 12.76 -9.63
CA ILE A 262 14.11 13.50 -8.87
C ILE A 262 13.51 14.53 -9.81
N LEU A 263 12.19 14.49 -9.95
CA LEU A 263 11.42 15.31 -10.86
C LEU A 263 10.50 16.25 -10.08
N GLU A 264 10.82 17.53 -10.13
CA GLU A 264 10.05 18.60 -9.46
C GLU A 264 9.11 19.32 -10.44
N PRO A 265 7.87 19.63 -10.03
CA PRO A 265 6.95 20.41 -10.85
C PRO A 265 7.50 21.82 -11.08
N GLY A 266 7.34 22.36 -12.29
CA GLY A 266 7.85 23.68 -12.63
C GLY A 266 9.37 23.78 -12.81
N ASP A 267 10.16 22.73 -12.53
CA ASP A 267 11.61 22.73 -12.76
C ASP A 267 11.97 22.11 -14.12
N ALA A 268 12.26 22.98 -15.09
CA ALA A 268 12.69 22.58 -16.42
C ALA A 268 14.04 21.85 -16.45
N THR A 269 14.84 21.92 -15.39
CA THR A 269 16.13 21.21 -15.30
C THR A 269 15.94 19.73 -15.01
N THR A 270 14.90 19.37 -14.24
CA THR A 270 14.58 17.98 -13.91
C THR A 270 13.51 17.40 -14.85
N MET A 271 12.48 18.17 -15.20
CA MET A 271 11.31 17.68 -15.97
C MET A 271 11.35 18.06 -17.47
N GLY A 272 12.32 18.87 -17.89
CA GLY A 272 12.46 19.27 -19.30
C GLY A 272 11.17 19.91 -19.85
N ALA A 273 10.68 19.38 -20.97
CA ALA A 273 9.47 19.90 -21.64
C ALA A 273 8.17 19.63 -20.88
N LEU A 274 8.17 18.72 -19.90
CA LEU A 274 7.00 18.35 -19.09
C LEU A 274 6.87 19.18 -17.81
N SER A 275 7.85 20.07 -17.53
CA SER A 275 7.90 20.89 -16.32
C SER A 275 6.72 21.86 -16.16
N GLY A 276 6.08 22.26 -17.26
CA GLY A 276 5.11 23.35 -17.24
C GLY A 276 5.78 24.73 -17.08
N GLU A 277 5.03 25.70 -16.56
CA GLU A 277 5.57 27.02 -16.25
C GLU A 277 6.31 27.02 -14.90
N ALA A 278 7.33 27.88 -14.76
CA ALA A 278 8.05 28.00 -13.51
C ALA A 278 7.11 28.44 -12.37
N GLY A 279 7.17 27.73 -11.24
CA GLY A 279 6.33 27.99 -10.06
C GLY A 279 5.02 27.19 -10.01
N VAL A 280 4.77 26.31 -10.98
CA VAL A 280 3.74 25.28 -10.87
C VAL A 280 4.09 24.30 -9.75
N THR A 281 3.10 23.93 -8.94
CA THR A 281 3.25 23.02 -7.78
C THR A 281 2.56 21.66 -7.99
N TYR A 282 1.88 21.46 -9.10
CA TYR A 282 1.17 20.23 -9.44
C TYR A 282 1.87 19.46 -10.55
N GLN A 283 1.77 18.15 -10.48
CA GLN A 283 2.21 17.23 -11.52
C GLN A 283 1.41 15.93 -11.46
N ALA A 284 1.50 15.15 -12.54
CA ALA A 284 0.88 13.86 -12.65
C ALA A 284 1.91 12.82 -13.09
N ALA A 285 1.58 11.55 -12.86
CA ALA A 285 2.38 10.43 -13.32
C ALA A 285 1.46 9.34 -13.89
N THR A 286 1.94 8.64 -14.92
CA THR A 286 1.29 7.45 -15.49
C THR A 286 2.39 6.46 -15.89
N ASN A 287 2.07 5.38 -16.60
CA ASN A 287 3.01 4.27 -16.84
C ASN A 287 4.08 4.54 -17.92
N PHE A 288 4.65 5.75 -17.95
CA PHE A 288 5.79 6.09 -18.80
C PHE A 288 6.80 6.98 -18.08
N LEU A 289 8.07 6.91 -18.49
CA LEU A 289 9.14 7.73 -17.91
C LEU A 289 8.95 9.21 -18.20
N LEU A 290 9.13 10.04 -17.18
CA LEU A 290 9.08 11.50 -17.26
C LEU A 290 10.48 12.12 -17.31
N THR A 291 11.52 11.39 -16.89
CA THR A 291 12.91 11.86 -16.91
C THR A 291 13.35 12.22 -18.35
N PRO A 292 13.88 13.45 -18.57
CA PRO A 292 14.37 13.88 -19.87
C PRO A 292 15.43 12.94 -20.46
N GLY A 293 15.37 12.72 -21.77
CA GLY A 293 16.25 11.79 -22.49
C GLY A 293 15.67 10.37 -22.62
N GLU A 294 15.05 9.85 -21.57
CA GLU A 294 14.34 8.56 -21.56
C GLU A 294 12.81 8.71 -21.59
N TYR A 295 12.33 9.97 -21.58
CA TYR A 295 10.92 10.31 -21.52
C TYR A 295 10.09 9.62 -22.62
N ASN A 296 8.82 9.35 -22.30
CA ASN A 296 7.84 8.71 -23.21
C ASN A 296 8.07 7.21 -23.47
N PHE A 297 9.01 6.58 -22.77
CA PHE A 297 9.11 5.13 -22.71
C PHE A 297 8.00 4.57 -21.80
N GLY A 298 7.10 3.74 -22.33
CA GLY A 298 5.94 3.19 -21.62
C GLY A 298 4.60 3.63 -22.23
N GLY A 299 3.52 3.53 -21.47
CA GLY A 299 2.15 3.82 -21.90
C GLY A 299 1.39 4.78 -20.97
N GLY A 300 0.21 5.26 -21.40
CA GLY A 300 -0.65 6.13 -20.59
C GLY A 300 -0.50 7.63 -20.86
N GLN A 301 0.17 8.02 -21.94
CA GLN A 301 0.35 9.39 -22.39
C GLN A 301 -0.97 10.12 -22.63
N ASP A 302 -1.98 9.40 -23.13
CA ASP A 302 -3.35 9.89 -23.31
C ASP A 302 -3.98 10.31 -21.98
N ARG A 303 -3.86 9.46 -20.95
CA ARG A 303 -4.33 9.75 -19.59
C ARG A 303 -3.54 10.89 -18.96
N TYR A 304 -2.21 10.87 -19.09
CA TYR A 304 -1.36 11.94 -18.61
C TYR A 304 -1.73 13.29 -19.23
N GLN A 305 -2.02 13.31 -20.53
CA GLN A 305 -2.47 14.52 -21.21
C GLN A 305 -3.77 15.04 -20.58
N VAL A 306 -4.77 14.18 -20.35
CA VAL A 306 -6.03 14.58 -19.70
C VAL A 306 -5.79 15.10 -18.27
N LEU A 307 -4.94 14.44 -17.48
CA LEU A 307 -4.55 14.89 -16.14
C LEU A 307 -3.95 16.29 -16.19
N MET A 308 -2.89 16.47 -16.98
CA MET A 308 -2.16 17.74 -17.03
C MET A 308 -2.98 18.87 -17.67
N GLU A 309 -3.80 18.59 -18.68
CA GLU A 309 -4.71 19.58 -19.26
C GLU A 309 -5.76 20.06 -18.24
N THR A 310 -6.32 19.14 -17.45
CA THR A 310 -7.30 19.47 -16.42
C THR A 310 -6.67 20.26 -15.27
N LEU A 311 -5.53 19.79 -14.74
CA LEU A 311 -4.80 20.48 -13.69
C LEU A 311 -4.36 21.87 -14.14
N THR A 312 -3.88 22.02 -15.37
CA THR A 312 -3.48 23.33 -15.91
C THR A 312 -4.67 24.25 -16.11
N ALA A 313 -5.81 23.74 -16.58
CA ALA A 313 -7.01 24.56 -16.74
C ALA A 313 -7.59 25.05 -15.40
N ALA A 314 -7.32 24.31 -14.32
CA ALA A 314 -7.75 24.61 -12.96
C ALA A 314 -6.67 25.30 -12.11
N ASP A 315 -5.50 25.62 -12.68
CA ASP A 315 -4.33 26.13 -11.94
C ASP A 315 -3.94 25.24 -10.74
N GLY A 316 -4.15 23.93 -10.85
CA GLY A 316 -3.91 22.94 -9.79
C GLY A 316 -4.90 22.98 -8.62
N VAL A 317 -6.01 23.72 -8.76
CA VAL A 317 -7.03 23.86 -7.71
C VAL A 317 -8.25 23.01 -8.03
N LEU A 318 -8.51 21.98 -7.23
CA LEU A 318 -9.66 21.07 -7.37
C LEU A 318 -10.30 20.81 -6.00
N SER A 319 -11.62 20.75 -5.94
CA SER A 319 -12.30 20.10 -4.81
C SER A 319 -12.05 18.58 -4.80
N GLU A 320 -12.30 17.91 -3.67
CA GLU A 320 -12.18 16.45 -3.58
C GLU A 320 -13.09 15.71 -4.58
N ASP A 321 -14.30 16.22 -4.79
CA ASP A 321 -15.23 15.70 -5.82
C ASP A 321 -14.66 15.87 -7.24
N GLU A 322 -14.12 17.05 -7.57
CA GLU A 322 -13.48 17.30 -8.88
C GLU A 322 -12.21 16.45 -9.08
N ALA A 323 -11.48 16.16 -8.01
CA ALA A 323 -10.35 15.26 -8.02
C ALA A 323 -10.78 13.82 -8.32
N MET A 324 -11.89 13.36 -7.73
CA MET A 324 -12.48 12.05 -8.04
C MET A 324 -13.02 12.00 -9.48
N ASP A 325 -13.66 13.07 -9.96
CA ASP A 325 -14.09 13.19 -11.36
C ASP A 325 -12.89 13.14 -12.32
N LEU A 326 -11.76 13.75 -11.95
CA LEU A 326 -10.53 13.68 -12.73
C LEU A 326 -10.00 12.24 -12.78
N LEU A 327 -9.97 11.52 -11.64
CA LEU A 327 -9.63 10.10 -11.62
C LEU A 327 -10.57 9.27 -12.50
N GLN A 328 -11.88 9.51 -12.43
CA GLN A 328 -12.85 8.86 -13.30
C GLN A 328 -12.54 9.10 -14.77
N SER A 329 -12.20 10.34 -15.15
CA SER A 329 -11.95 10.71 -16.55
C SER A 329 -10.76 9.99 -17.18
N VAL A 330 -9.81 9.53 -16.35
CA VAL A 330 -8.64 8.75 -16.77
C VAL A 330 -8.68 7.30 -16.29
N SER A 331 -9.83 6.85 -15.83
CA SER A 331 -10.05 5.45 -15.47
C SER A 331 -10.09 4.57 -16.72
N ARG A 332 -9.72 3.30 -16.55
CA ARG A 332 -9.78 2.28 -17.60
C ARG A 332 -11.18 1.70 -17.63
N GLU A 333 -11.85 1.89 -18.76
CA GLU A 333 -13.07 1.13 -19.07
C GLU A 333 -12.80 -0.38 -19.04
N VAL A 334 -13.86 -1.14 -18.76
CA VAL A 334 -13.85 -2.61 -18.72
C VAL A 334 -13.31 -3.18 -20.05
N GLN A 335 -12.14 -3.80 -20.01
CA GLN A 335 -11.57 -4.55 -21.13
C GLN A 335 -11.60 -6.04 -20.82
N ILE A 336 -12.30 -6.82 -21.65
CA ILE A 336 -12.30 -8.28 -21.56
C ILE A 336 -11.23 -8.80 -22.51
N ARG A 337 -10.21 -9.47 -21.98
CA ARG A 337 -9.14 -10.10 -22.76
C ARG A 337 -9.61 -11.43 -23.38
N ASP A 338 -8.84 -11.94 -24.34
CA ASP A 338 -9.16 -13.17 -25.08
C ASP A 338 -9.28 -14.41 -24.17
N ASP A 339 -8.61 -14.43 -23.01
CA ASP A 339 -8.67 -15.49 -22.01
C ASP A 339 -9.85 -15.33 -21.02
N GLY A 340 -10.65 -14.28 -21.17
CA GLY A 340 -11.79 -13.97 -20.33
C GLY A 340 -11.47 -13.13 -19.08
N SER A 341 -10.20 -12.79 -18.84
CA SER A 341 -9.82 -11.88 -17.76
C SER A 341 -10.35 -10.46 -18.04
N VAL A 342 -10.71 -9.75 -16.97
CA VAL A 342 -11.23 -8.39 -17.04
C VAL A 342 -10.18 -7.44 -16.50
N PHE A 343 -9.71 -6.54 -17.35
CA PHE A 343 -8.78 -5.46 -17.03
C PHE A 343 -9.52 -4.13 -16.94
N GLN A 344 -9.42 -3.44 -15.80
CA GLN A 344 -10.09 -2.17 -15.52
C GLN A 344 -9.45 -1.45 -14.33
N THR A 345 -9.89 -0.22 -14.05
CA THR A 345 -9.59 0.45 -12.77
C THR A 345 -10.25 -0.33 -11.62
N GLN A 346 -9.43 -0.90 -10.74
CA GLN A 346 -9.87 -1.70 -9.59
C GLN A 346 -10.26 -0.79 -8.43
N TRP A 347 -9.53 0.31 -8.22
CA TRP A 347 -9.89 1.34 -7.27
C TRP A 347 -9.32 2.71 -7.65
N SER A 348 -9.99 3.73 -7.13
CA SER A 348 -9.61 5.13 -7.21
C SER A 348 -9.63 5.71 -5.80
N VAL A 349 -8.59 6.42 -5.41
CA VAL A 349 -8.50 7.07 -4.10
C VAL A 349 -8.13 8.53 -4.25
N VAL A 350 -8.88 9.39 -3.57
CA VAL A 350 -8.47 10.77 -3.28
C VAL A 350 -8.10 10.84 -1.80
N TYR A 351 -6.88 11.26 -1.51
CA TYR A 351 -6.41 11.54 -0.16
C TYR A 351 -6.40 13.06 0.07
N ASN A 352 -7.02 13.53 1.15
CA ASN A 352 -6.81 14.89 1.65
C ASN A 352 -5.70 14.83 2.71
N LEU A 353 -4.60 15.53 2.44
CA LEU A 353 -3.36 15.42 3.20
C LEU A 353 -3.36 16.30 4.46
N ASP A 354 -4.24 17.29 4.53
CA ASP A 354 -4.42 18.18 5.69
C ASP A 354 -5.49 17.63 6.63
N ASP A 355 -6.66 17.24 6.08
CA ASP A 355 -7.75 16.65 6.87
C ASP A 355 -7.50 15.17 7.20
N LEU A 356 -6.49 14.56 6.58
CA LEU A 356 -6.09 13.17 6.78
C LEU A 356 -7.25 12.19 6.51
N THR A 357 -7.88 12.34 5.35
CA THR A 357 -8.98 11.49 4.88
C THR A 357 -8.63 10.77 3.58
N ALA A 358 -9.38 9.71 3.30
CA ALA A 358 -9.32 8.97 2.04
C ALA A 358 -10.74 8.64 1.55
N SER A 359 -11.06 9.04 0.32
CA SER A 359 -12.31 8.70 -0.37
C SER A 359 -12.01 7.67 -1.45
N ILE A 360 -12.60 6.48 -1.33
CA ILE A 360 -12.26 5.31 -2.14
C ILE A 360 -13.45 4.85 -2.98
N ILE A 361 -13.28 4.78 -4.30
CA ILE A 361 -14.24 4.16 -5.25
C ILE A 361 -13.66 2.85 -5.77
N MET A 362 -14.44 1.77 -5.68
CA MET A 362 -14.04 0.44 -6.13
C MET A 362 -14.65 0.08 -7.48
N GLY A 363 -13.90 -0.66 -8.31
CA GLY A 363 -14.38 -1.31 -9.53
C GLY A 363 -14.97 -0.37 -10.58
N GLY A 364 -14.54 0.89 -10.61
CA GLY A 364 -15.05 1.90 -11.54
C GLY A 364 -16.52 2.31 -11.30
N LYS A 365 -17.06 2.06 -10.10
CA LYS A 365 -18.44 2.37 -9.73
C LYS A 365 -18.61 3.81 -9.22
N TYR A 366 -18.24 4.78 -10.04
CA TYR A 366 -18.31 6.20 -9.69
C TYR A 366 -19.74 6.74 -9.50
N ASP A 367 -20.77 5.94 -9.81
CA ASP A 367 -22.17 6.24 -9.53
C ASP A 367 -22.62 5.77 -8.14
N GLU A 368 -21.78 5.01 -7.43
CA GLU A 368 -21.98 4.63 -6.02
C GLU A 368 -21.20 5.58 -5.08
N PRO A 369 -21.66 5.78 -3.83
CA PRO A 369 -20.91 6.58 -2.86
C PRO A 369 -19.52 6.00 -2.59
N ALA A 370 -18.52 6.87 -2.44
CA ALA A 370 -17.19 6.46 -2.00
C ALA A 370 -17.22 5.88 -0.57
N TYR A 371 -16.30 4.95 -0.30
CA TYR A 371 -15.98 4.52 1.04
C TYR A 371 -15.03 5.55 1.67
N GLU A 372 -15.50 6.22 2.72
CA GLU A 372 -14.79 7.31 3.39
C GLU A 372 -14.03 6.82 4.62
N VAL A 373 -12.76 7.23 4.74
CA VAL A 373 -11.90 6.91 5.89
C VAL A 373 -11.23 8.15 6.44
N SER A 374 -11.12 8.23 7.76
CA SER A 374 -10.36 9.25 8.49
C SER A 374 -9.20 8.59 9.23
N LEU A 375 -7.99 9.13 9.06
CA LEU A 375 -6.83 8.78 9.87
C LEU A 375 -6.84 9.53 11.20
N ALA A 376 -7.48 10.71 11.27
CA ALA A 376 -7.70 11.42 12.52
C ALA A 376 -8.52 10.55 13.49
N SER A 377 -8.10 10.54 14.76
CA SER A 377 -8.65 9.69 15.83
C SER A 377 -9.86 10.28 16.55
#